data_AF-A0A2T9J4R0-F1
#
_entry.id   AF-A0A2T9J4R0-F1
#
_cell.length_a   1.000
_cell.length_b   1.000
_cell.length_c   1.000
_cell.angle_alpha   90.00
_cell.angle_beta   90.00
_cell.angle_gamma   90.00
#
_symmetry.space_group_name_H-M   'P 1'
#
loop_
_entity.id
_entity.type
_entity.pdbx_description
1 polymer ?
#
loop_
_entity_poly.entity_id
_entity_poly.type
_entity_poly.pdbx_seq_one_letter_code
_entity_poly.pdbx_strand_id
1 'polypeptide(L)'
;MSRRIGFSAALAGLLVLASGASQAAAGEAAIGDLIGLSPVAVRARLTGAPSETPLTRGFEVAHGGGTDVYFTLDQLVADPRRLRQQAVWRTYGDGPLDPEAPICRSRLASGAGEPGKGDPVLAFRDGRLAAVLRPVRTAAGPRPPAPPLEDRKAHERWVRQSRPSPFAPAFGQLPLEDGRGFLGRWSKDAADPADRLSAACAPGPRPPVVGKSARRPGLSNSDMQGLALLPFAVKLPAMNRDRERARERGAAILAGLSVGQRLPRDPKAFARDQDGLRWHASNRPDYGVLTIDLGGWKSRNLSDKRDAVLVGVEDGVVTWISPPGGAGPHAGLLCVDGEGLAGAPRPGCWGWGNYRP
;
A
#
# COMPACT_ATOMS: atom_id res chain seq x y z
N MET A 1 -11.47 -5.80 -73.26
CA MET A 1 -11.42 -6.67 -72.06
C MET A 1 -9.98 -6.72 -71.57
N SER A 2 -9.58 -6.53 -70.33
CA SER A 2 -10.18 -5.93 -69.13
C SER A 2 -8.97 -5.68 -68.21
N ARG A 3 -8.71 -4.42 -67.80
CA ARG A 3 -7.64 -4.08 -66.86
C ARG A 3 -8.08 -4.49 -65.45
N ARG A 4 -7.34 -5.40 -64.79
CA ARG A 4 -7.39 -5.59 -63.33
C ARG A 4 -6.02 -6.00 -62.78
N ILE A 5 -5.28 -5.01 -62.28
CA ILE A 5 -4.13 -5.11 -61.38
C ILE A 5 -4.32 -3.92 -60.43
N GLY A 6 -4.33 -4.01 -59.10
CA GLY A 6 -4.30 -5.13 -58.17
C GLY A 6 -4.66 -4.51 -56.81
N PHE A 7 -5.76 -4.95 -56.20
CA PHE A 7 -6.29 -4.42 -54.94
C PHE A 7 -5.60 -5.05 -53.70
N SER A 8 -4.35 -5.48 -53.83
CA SER A 8 -3.64 -6.26 -52.80
C SER A 8 -2.52 -5.50 -52.09
N ALA A 9 -2.14 -4.31 -52.57
CA ALA A 9 -1.12 -3.49 -51.90
C ALA A 9 -1.68 -2.56 -50.82
N ALA A 10 -2.99 -2.26 -50.84
CA ALA A 10 -3.61 -1.35 -49.88
C ALA A 10 -3.96 -2.02 -48.53
N LEU A 11 -4.03 -3.37 -48.47
CA LEU A 11 -4.37 -4.08 -47.23
C LEU A 11 -3.15 -4.38 -46.33
N ALA A 12 -1.94 -4.44 -46.90
CA ALA A 12 -0.72 -4.66 -46.13
C ALA A 12 -0.25 -3.38 -45.39
N GLY A 13 -0.56 -2.20 -45.93
CA GLY A 13 -0.27 -0.91 -45.27
C GLY A 13 -1.22 -0.57 -44.11
N LEU A 14 -2.45 -1.07 -44.14
CA LEU A 14 -3.46 -0.82 -43.09
C LEU A 14 -3.38 -1.78 -41.90
N LEU A 15 -2.66 -2.90 -42.02
CA LEU A 15 -2.40 -3.83 -40.91
C LEU A 15 -1.19 -3.42 -40.05
N VAL A 16 -0.31 -2.56 -40.56
CA VAL A 16 0.81 -1.99 -39.77
C VAL A 16 0.36 -0.76 -38.96
N LEU A 17 -0.73 -0.09 -39.36
CA LEU A 17 -1.32 1.01 -38.57
C LEU A 17 -2.33 0.54 -37.51
N ALA A 18 -2.74 -0.73 -37.53
CA ALA A 18 -3.65 -1.33 -36.55
C ALA A 18 -2.93 -2.05 -35.39
N SER A 19 -1.59 -2.06 -35.37
CA SER A 19 -0.77 -2.60 -34.28
C SER A 19 -0.21 -1.50 -33.37
N GLY A 20 -1.00 -0.45 -33.12
CA GLY A 20 -0.84 0.47 -31.98
C GLY A 20 -1.21 -0.18 -30.64
N ALA A 21 -1.04 -1.50 -30.52
CA ALA A 21 -1.05 -2.19 -29.25
C ALA A 21 0.17 -1.71 -28.46
N SER A 22 -0.07 -0.70 -27.61
CA SER A 22 0.78 -0.22 -26.53
C SER A 22 1.90 -1.22 -26.20
N GLN A 23 3.09 -0.96 -26.76
CA GLN A 23 4.29 -1.63 -26.32
C GLN A 23 4.49 -1.21 -24.87
N ALA A 24 4.23 -2.15 -23.97
CA ALA A 24 4.61 -2.13 -22.57
C ALA A 24 6.03 -1.55 -22.43
N ALA A 25 6.15 -0.27 -22.07
CA ALA A 25 7.43 0.38 -21.89
C ALA A 25 8.07 -0.17 -20.61
N ALA A 26 9.04 -1.05 -20.76
CA ALA A 26 9.98 -1.35 -19.69
C ALA A 26 10.96 -0.19 -19.60
N GLY A 27 10.81 0.66 -18.59
CA GLY A 27 11.76 1.73 -18.31
C GLY A 27 12.78 1.29 -17.27
N GLU A 28 14.06 1.56 -17.54
CA GLU A 28 15.15 1.36 -16.60
C GLU A 28 16.00 2.63 -16.55
N ALA A 29 16.38 3.06 -15.34
CA ALA A 29 17.24 4.22 -15.13
C ALA A 29 18.16 4.00 -13.93
N ALA A 30 19.37 4.56 -13.99
CA ALA A 30 20.22 4.67 -12.82
C ALA A 30 19.58 5.64 -11.82
N ILE A 31 19.75 5.38 -10.52
CA ILE A 31 19.18 6.23 -9.47
C ILE A 31 19.72 7.65 -9.60
N GLY A 32 21.00 7.82 -9.92
CA GLY A 32 21.63 9.12 -10.15
C GLY A 32 20.92 9.95 -11.22
N ASP A 33 20.40 9.33 -12.28
CA ASP A 33 19.65 10.01 -13.35
C ASP A 33 18.24 10.46 -12.90
N LEU A 34 17.74 9.88 -11.81
CA LEU A 34 16.41 10.16 -11.27
C LEU A 34 16.44 11.19 -10.14
N ILE A 35 17.59 11.39 -9.49
CA ILE A 35 17.75 12.37 -8.41
C ILE A 35 17.40 13.77 -8.93
N GLY A 36 16.63 14.52 -8.13
CA GLY A 36 16.14 15.86 -8.50
C GLY A 36 14.91 15.86 -9.42
N LEU A 37 14.43 14.71 -9.89
CA LEU A 37 13.16 14.63 -10.62
C LEU A 37 11.96 14.66 -9.67
N SER A 38 10.82 15.16 -10.17
CA SER A 38 9.56 15.09 -9.43
C SER A 38 8.99 13.67 -9.42
N PRO A 39 8.08 13.32 -8.50
CA PRO A 39 7.43 12.01 -8.49
C PRO A 39 6.80 11.62 -9.83
N VAL A 40 6.15 12.59 -10.51
CA VAL A 40 5.55 12.40 -11.82
C VAL A 40 6.61 12.12 -12.89
N ALA A 41 7.72 12.87 -12.88
CA ALA A 41 8.81 12.69 -13.84
C ALA A 41 9.53 11.34 -13.64
N VAL A 42 9.74 10.91 -12.40
CA VAL A 42 10.31 9.59 -12.10
C VAL A 42 9.39 8.48 -12.62
N ARG A 43 8.08 8.55 -12.34
CA ARG A 43 7.12 7.57 -12.88
C ARG A 43 7.13 7.55 -14.40
N ALA A 44 7.02 8.71 -15.04
CA ALA A 44 7.03 8.83 -16.51
C ALA A 44 8.31 8.22 -17.11
N ARG A 45 9.47 8.45 -16.48
CA ARG A 45 10.75 7.88 -16.91
C ARG A 45 10.77 6.35 -16.81
N LEU A 46 10.16 5.77 -15.78
CA LEU A 46 10.17 4.32 -15.52
C LEU A 46 9.06 3.55 -16.26
N THR A 47 7.93 4.19 -16.56
CA THR A 47 6.76 3.49 -17.10
C THR A 47 6.28 4.02 -18.45
N GLY A 48 6.80 5.17 -18.89
CA GLY A 48 6.27 5.91 -20.04
C GLY A 48 4.90 6.54 -19.79
N ALA A 49 4.39 6.53 -18.54
CA ALA A 49 3.07 7.09 -18.24
C ALA A 49 3.02 8.60 -18.48
N PRO A 50 1.90 9.13 -19.02
CA PRO A 50 1.73 10.56 -19.22
C PRO A 50 1.82 11.37 -17.92
N SER A 51 2.31 12.61 -18.01
CA SER A 51 2.53 13.50 -16.87
C SER A 51 1.24 13.83 -16.09
N GLU A 52 0.11 13.87 -16.79
CA GLU A 52 -1.21 14.19 -16.26
C GLU A 52 -1.86 13.03 -15.49
N THR A 53 -1.28 11.83 -15.54
CA THR A 53 -1.79 10.70 -14.77
C THR A 53 -1.68 11.01 -13.28
N PRO A 54 -2.76 10.96 -12.48
CA PRO A 54 -2.68 11.32 -11.07
C PRO A 54 -1.76 10.35 -10.30
N LEU A 55 -1.15 10.82 -9.22
CA LEU A 55 -0.42 9.96 -8.29
C LEU A 55 -1.35 9.51 -7.17
N THR A 56 -1.00 8.38 -6.56
CA THR A 56 -1.55 8.05 -5.24
C THR A 56 -0.99 8.98 -4.18
N ARG A 57 -1.65 9.04 -3.03
CA ARG A 57 -1.08 9.70 -1.86
C ARG A 57 0.07 8.84 -1.32
N GLY A 58 1.26 9.42 -1.23
CA GLY A 58 2.41 8.82 -0.56
C GLY A 58 2.32 8.98 0.96
N PHE A 59 3.31 8.47 1.67
CA PHE A 59 3.50 8.83 3.08
C PHE A 59 4.08 10.24 3.16
N GLU A 60 3.37 11.16 3.80
CA GLU A 60 3.72 12.58 3.85
C GLU A 60 4.16 12.94 5.27
N VAL A 61 5.24 13.73 5.41
CA VAL A 61 5.77 14.19 6.71
C VAL A 61 6.16 15.66 6.63
N ALA A 62 5.59 16.48 7.51
CA ALA A 62 5.96 17.89 7.66
C ALA A 62 7.37 18.05 8.24
N HIS A 63 8.05 19.12 7.83
CA HIS A 63 9.20 19.65 8.54
C HIS A 63 9.19 21.18 8.50
N GLY A 64 10.09 21.82 9.28
CA GLY A 64 10.21 23.27 9.32
C GLY A 64 10.51 23.85 7.94
N GLY A 65 9.46 24.29 7.24
CA GLY A 65 9.50 24.90 5.91
C GLY A 65 9.03 24.03 4.73
N GLY A 66 8.65 22.76 4.91
CA GLY A 66 8.31 21.89 3.77
C GLY A 66 7.69 20.53 4.16
N THR A 67 7.54 19.68 3.15
CA THR A 67 6.96 18.33 3.28
C THR A 67 7.82 17.33 2.52
N ASP A 68 8.23 16.28 3.21
CA ASP A 68 8.79 15.09 2.57
C ASP A 68 7.65 14.14 2.17
N VAL A 69 7.77 13.50 1.01
CA VAL A 69 6.83 12.49 0.53
C VAL A 69 7.56 11.21 0.16
N TYR A 70 7.05 10.07 0.62
CA TYR A 70 7.66 8.76 0.44
C TYR A 70 6.71 7.81 -0.30
N PHE A 71 7.21 7.14 -1.33
CA PHE A 71 6.47 6.13 -2.10
C PHE A 71 7.22 4.82 -2.10
N THR A 72 6.55 3.69 -1.93
CA THR A 72 7.15 2.45 -2.44
C THR A 72 7.22 2.53 -3.96
N LEU A 73 8.21 1.88 -4.57
CA LEU A 73 8.34 1.90 -6.02
C LEU A 73 7.08 1.36 -6.71
N ASP A 74 6.53 0.25 -6.22
CA ASP A 74 5.27 -0.33 -6.69
C ASP A 74 4.10 0.68 -6.62
N GLN A 75 4.00 1.46 -5.54
CA GLN A 75 2.96 2.49 -5.42
C GLN A 75 3.14 3.63 -6.41
N LEU A 76 4.38 4.06 -6.64
CA LEU A 76 4.69 5.15 -7.56
C LEU A 76 4.38 4.77 -9.00
N VAL A 77 4.68 3.53 -9.41
CA VAL A 77 4.51 3.07 -10.80
C VAL A 77 3.14 2.50 -11.11
N ALA A 78 2.32 2.19 -10.10
CA ALA A 78 0.99 1.63 -10.31
C ALA A 78 0.03 2.61 -11.01
N ASP A 79 -0.77 2.08 -11.94
CA ASP A 79 -1.85 2.85 -12.59
C ASP A 79 -2.99 3.14 -11.57
N PRO A 80 -3.41 4.40 -11.39
CA PRO A 80 -4.47 4.76 -10.46
C PRO A 80 -5.81 4.05 -10.73
N ARG A 81 -6.16 3.79 -11.98
CA ARG A 81 -7.36 3.00 -12.35
C ARG A 81 -7.22 1.56 -11.86
N ARG A 82 -6.02 0.97 -11.94
CA ARG A 82 -5.78 -0.35 -11.33
C ARG A 82 -5.94 -0.31 -9.83
N LEU A 83 -5.41 0.70 -9.14
CA LEU A 83 -5.55 0.80 -7.68
C LEU A 83 -7.01 1.02 -7.26
N ARG A 84 -7.77 1.83 -8.02
CA ARG A 84 -9.22 1.98 -7.82
C ARG A 84 -9.96 0.67 -8.07
N GLN A 85 -9.65 -0.04 -9.15
CA GLN A 85 -10.24 -1.36 -9.41
C GLN A 85 -9.90 -2.35 -8.32
N GLN A 86 -8.65 -2.37 -7.86
CA GLN A 86 -8.26 -3.21 -6.75
C GLN A 86 -9.08 -2.84 -5.52
N ALA A 87 -9.27 -1.56 -5.21
CA ALA A 87 -10.13 -1.09 -4.13
C ALA A 87 -11.62 -1.49 -4.30
N VAL A 88 -12.17 -1.44 -5.51
CA VAL A 88 -13.54 -1.85 -5.83
C VAL A 88 -13.71 -3.37 -5.75
N TRP A 89 -12.83 -4.14 -6.42
CA TRP A 89 -12.77 -5.60 -6.32
C TRP A 89 -12.58 -6.07 -4.88
N ARG A 90 -11.78 -5.36 -4.08
CA ARG A 90 -11.58 -5.60 -2.64
C ARG A 90 -12.84 -5.41 -1.80
N THR A 91 -13.88 -4.73 -2.27
CA THR A 91 -15.11 -4.45 -1.50
C THR A 91 -16.32 -5.21 -2.04
N TYR A 92 -16.48 -5.26 -3.37
CA TYR A 92 -17.68 -5.83 -4.00
C TYR A 92 -17.41 -7.20 -4.63
N GLY A 93 -16.16 -7.54 -4.93
CA GLY A 93 -15.72 -8.76 -5.63
C GLY A 93 -16.18 -8.90 -7.08
N ASP A 94 -17.13 -8.08 -7.52
CA ASP A 94 -17.47 -7.87 -8.92
C ASP A 94 -17.36 -6.36 -9.16
N GLY A 95 -16.36 -5.96 -9.96
CA GLY A 95 -16.18 -4.59 -10.40
C GLY A 95 -15.75 -4.60 -11.86
N PRO A 96 -16.14 -3.61 -12.68
CA PRO A 96 -15.74 -3.56 -14.07
C PRO A 96 -14.21 -3.59 -14.14
N LEU A 97 -13.68 -4.66 -14.73
CA LEU A 97 -12.26 -4.77 -15.02
C LEU A 97 -11.96 -3.83 -16.17
N ASP A 98 -10.96 -2.95 -16.01
CA ASP A 98 -10.37 -2.27 -17.15
C ASP A 98 -9.20 -3.15 -17.64
N PRO A 99 -9.35 -3.88 -18.74
CA PRO A 99 -8.26 -4.68 -19.28
C PRO A 99 -7.10 -3.81 -19.78
N GLU A 100 -7.32 -2.52 -20.06
CA GLU A 100 -6.33 -1.61 -20.61
C GLU A 100 -5.47 -0.94 -19.53
N ALA A 101 -5.91 -0.96 -18.27
CA ALA A 101 -5.08 -0.46 -17.18
C ALA A 101 -3.85 -1.38 -16.99
N PRO A 102 -2.60 -0.88 -17.12
CA PRO A 102 -1.41 -1.71 -17.04
C PRO A 102 -1.12 -2.17 -15.61
N ILE A 103 -0.51 -3.35 -15.49
CA ILE A 103 0.09 -3.88 -14.27
C ILE A 103 1.59 -3.72 -14.40
N CYS A 104 2.17 -2.93 -13.49
CA CYS A 104 3.59 -2.69 -13.44
C CYS A 104 4.25 -3.64 -12.43
N ARG A 105 5.35 -4.28 -12.84
CA ARG A 105 6.26 -4.98 -11.95
C ARG A 105 7.51 -4.14 -11.80
N SER A 106 7.87 -3.82 -10.57
CA SER A 106 9.04 -2.99 -10.31
C SER A 106 10.19 -3.76 -9.67
N ARG A 107 11.41 -3.26 -9.85
CA ARG A 107 12.62 -3.87 -9.28
C ARG A 107 13.69 -2.81 -9.03
N LEU A 108 14.45 -2.99 -7.94
CA LEU A 108 15.76 -2.40 -7.73
C LEU A 108 16.83 -3.44 -8.06
N ALA A 109 17.69 -3.13 -9.02
CA ALA A 109 18.87 -3.92 -9.35
C ALA A 109 20.10 -3.23 -8.76
N SER A 110 20.87 -3.97 -7.96
CA SER A 110 22.11 -3.47 -7.38
C SER A 110 23.32 -4.12 -8.04
N GLY A 111 24.36 -3.31 -8.29
CA GLY A 111 25.57 -3.74 -9.00
C GLY A 111 26.35 -4.85 -8.30
N ALA A 112 26.24 -4.94 -6.96
CA ALA A 112 26.80 -6.04 -6.17
C ALA A 112 25.95 -6.26 -4.91
N GLY A 113 25.11 -7.28 -4.89
CA GLY A 113 24.41 -7.70 -3.67
C GLY A 113 23.19 -8.57 -3.92
N GLU A 114 22.84 -9.40 -2.94
CA GLU A 114 21.61 -10.18 -2.96
C GLU A 114 20.39 -9.25 -3.13
N PRO A 115 19.39 -9.65 -3.95
CA PRO A 115 18.15 -8.91 -4.10
C PRO A 115 17.47 -8.80 -2.73
N GLY A 116 17.39 -7.58 -2.20
CA GLY A 116 16.64 -7.31 -0.98
C GLY A 116 15.18 -7.71 -1.18
N LYS A 117 14.60 -8.45 -0.22
CA LYS A 117 13.16 -8.76 -0.22
C LYS A 117 12.38 -7.54 0.25
N GLY A 118 11.56 -6.97 -0.63
CA GLY A 118 10.67 -5.83 -0.35
C GLY A 118 10.79 -4.75 -1.42
N ASP A 119 9.89 -3.78 -1.38
CA ASP A 119 9.88 -2.68 -2.35
C ASP A 119 10.75 -1.53 -1.85
N PRO A 120 11.67 -1.01 -2.68
CA PRO A 120 12.44 0.17 -2.32
C PRO A 120 11.49 1.36 -2.15
N VAL A 121 11.88 2.31 -1.29
CA VAL A 121 11.11 3.51 -1.04
C VAL A 121 11.82 4.72 -1.62
N LEU A 122 11.13 5.47 -2.46
CA LEU A 122 11.60 6.72 -3.03
C LEU A 122 11.23 7.86 -2.08
N ALA A 123 12.25 8.57 -1.60
CA ALA A 123 12.12 9.71 -0.71
C ALA A 123 12.21 11.01 -1.51
N PHE A 124 11.12 11.75 -1.55
CA PHE A 124 11.03 13.06 -2.20
C PHE A 124 11.05 14.14 -1.13
N ARG A 125 11.98 15.08 -1.24
CA ARG A 125 12.05 16.26 -0.38
C ARG A 125 11.69 17.47 -1.21
N ASP A 126 10.73 18.27 -0.73
CA ASP A 126 10.26 19.47 -1.43
C ASP A 126 9.90 19.19 -2.91
N GLY A 127 9.25 18.05 -3.14
CA GLY A 127 8.80 17.61 -4.46
C GLY A 127 9.88 17.05 -5.40
N ARG A 128 11.10 16.81 -4.90
CA ARG A 128 12.24 16.34 -5.70
C ARG A 128 12.82 15.04 -5.12
N LEU A 129 13.14 14.06 -5.96
CA LEU A 129 13.72 12.80 -5.51
C LEU A 129 15.08 13.08 -4.87
N ALA A 130 15.18 12.83 -3.56
CA ALA A 130 16.39 13.09 -2.79
C ALA A 130 17.18 11.79 -2.54
N ALA A 131 16.48 10.67 -2.38
CA ALA A 131 17.11 9.37 -2.18
C ALA A 131 16.16 8.23 -2.57
N VAL A 132 16.75 7.08 -2.86
CA VAL A 132 16.05 5.80 -2.90
C VAL A 132 16.54 4.99 -1.72
N LEU A 133 15.64 4.73 -0.79
CA LEU A 133 15.89 3.92 0.39
C LEU A 133 15.65 2.47 0.00
N ARG A 134 16.64 1.61 0.27
CA ARG A 134 16.42 0.18 0.11
C ARG A 134 15.27 -0.24 1.03
N PRO A 135 14.51 -1.28 0.65
CA PRO A 135 13.64 -1.91 1.63
C PRO A 135 14.51 -2.24 2.82
N VAL A 136 14.06 -1.90 4.04
CA VAL A 136 14.83 -2.17 5.24
C VAL A 136 15.23 -3.64 5.17
N ARG A 137 16.52 -3.87 4.86
CA ARG A 137 17.14 -5.17 5.10
C ARG A 137 16.84 -5.41 6.57
N THR A 138 16.52 -6.62 6.96
CA THR A 138 16.46 -7.00 8.38
C THR A 138 17.84 -6.69 9.01
N ALA A 139 18.09 -5.43 9.29
CA ALA A 139 19.27 -4.82 9.88
C ALA A 139 18.94 -4.64 11.35
N ALA A 140 18.54 -5.76 11.94
CA ALA A 140 18.35 -6.00 13.36
C ALA A 140 18.37 -7.53 13.54
N GLY A 141 19.46 -8.16 13.10
CA GLY A 141 19.67 -9.60 13.17
C GLY A 141 18.71 -10.45 12.33
N PRO A 142 19.04 -11.74 12.12
CA PRO A 142 18.03 -12.70 11.70
C PRO A 142 16.89 -12.69 12.73
N ARG A 143 15.64 -12.66 12.26
CA ARG A 143 14.50 -13.02 13.13
C ARG A 143 14.89 -14.32 13.85
N PRO A 144 14.69 -14.43 15.18
CA PRO A 144 15.04 -15.65 15.88
C PRO A 144 14.44 -16.85 15.15
N PRO A 145 15.12 -18.01 15.10
CA PRO A 145 14.58 -19.17 14.43
C PRO A 145 13.18 -19.49 14.95
N ALA A 146 12.31 -19.97 14.06
CA ALA A 146 10.96 -20.35 14.47
C ALA A 146 11.06 -21.41 15.59
N PRO A 147 10.35 -21.25 16.70
CA PRO A 147 10.27 -22.31 17.69
C PRO A 147 9.56 -23.53 17.08
N PRO A 148 9.80 -24.75 17.61
CA PRO A 148 9.13 -25.96 17.16
C PRO A 148 7.60 -25.79 17.15
N LEU A 149 6.93 -26.36 16.14
CA LEU A 149 5.47 -26.31 16.03
C LEU A 149 4.76 -26.92 17.25
N GLU A 150 5.44 -27.81 17.97
CA GLU A 150 4.98 -28.44 19.21
C GLU A 150 4.76 -27.41 20.33
N ASP A 151 5.56 -26.35 20.37
CA ASP A 151 5.27 -25.17 21.21
C ASP A 151 4.35 -24.21 20.46
N ARG A 152 3.10 -24.64 20.29
CA ARG A 152 2.09 -23.91 19.50
C ARG A 152 1.96 -22.45 19.94
N LYS A 153 2.11 -22.16 21.24
CA LYS A 153 2.00 -20.80 21.79
C LYS A 153 3.22 -19.95 21.43
N ALA A 154 4.44 -20.47 21.54
CA ALA A 154 5.64 -19.76 21.09
C ALA A 154 5.65 -19.60 19.56
N HIS A 155 5.21 -20.62 18.82
CA HIS A 155 5.12 -20.57 17.37
C HIS A 155 4.08 -19.55 16.89
N GLU A 156 2.89 -19.53 17.48
CA GLU A 156 1.87 -18.51 17.19
C GLU A 156 2.37 -17.10 17.49
N ARG A 157 3.10 -16.89 18.59
CA ARG A 157 3.74 -15.61 18.92
C ARG A 157 4.78 -15.23 17.89
N TRP A 158 5.66 -16.16 17.54
CA TRP A 158 6.69 -15.95 16.53
C TRP A 158 6.06 -15.55 15.21
N VAL A 159 5.12 -16.35 14.66
CA VAL A 159 4.41 -16.07 13.40
C VAL A 159 3.83 -14.64 13.38
N ARG A 160 3.26 -14.20 14.51
CA ARG A 160 2.61 -12.90 14.64
C ARG A 160 3.56 -11.75 15.01
N GLN A 161 4.81 -12.02 15.36
CA GLN A 161 5.80 -10.98 15.65
C GLN A 161 5.96 -10.09 14.42
N SER A 162 5.80 -8.79 14.61
CA SER A 162 5.96 -7.82 13.54
C SER A 162 7.41 -7.82 13.05
N ARG A 163 7.59 -7.61 11.75
CA ARG A 163 8.94 -7.45 11.20
C ARG A 163 9.54 -6.14 11.72
N PRO A 164 10.86 -6.08 11.95
CA PRO A 164 11.54 -4.82 12.25
C PRO A 164 11.16 -3.75 11.24
N SER A 165 10.79 -2.58 11.73
CA SER A 165 10.33 -1.45 10.92
C SER A 165 11.02 -0.18 11.43
N PRO A 166 11.48 0.72 10.55
CA PRO A 166 12.06 2.00 10.98
C PRO A 166 11.00 2.89 11.68
N PHE A 167 9.73 2.56 11.49
CA PHE A 167 8.58 3.23 12.10
C PHE A 167 8.12 2.59 13.41
N ALA A 168 8.73 1.50 13.85
CA ALA A 168 8.35 0.84 15.08
C ALA A 168 8.55 1.80 16.26
N PRO A 169 7.53 2.04 17.09
CA PRO A 169 7.67 2.91 18.26
C PRO A 169 8.48 2.24 19.36
N ALA A 170 9.11 3.01 20.24
CA ALA A 170 9.67 2.43 21.47
C ALA A 170 8.54 1.95 22.40
N PHE A 171 8.91 1.21 23.45
CA PHE A 171 7.94 0.72 24.43
C PHE A 171 7.09 1.88 25.00
N GLY A 172 5.77 1.71 24.98
CA GLY A 172 4.80 2.72 25.44
C GLY A 172 4.56 3.90 24.50
N GLN A 173 5.37 4.09 23.46
CA GLN A 173 5.24 5.21 22.52
C GLN A 173 4.29 4.93 21.37
N LEU A 174 3.78 5.99 20.74
CA LEU A 174 3.06 5.92 19.47
C LEU A 174 4.03 5.99 18.28
N PRO A 175 3.66 5.46 17.10
CA PRO A 175 4.48 5.58 15.89
C PRO A 175 4.86 7.04 15.63
N LEU A 176 6.13 7.29 15.30
CA LEU A 176 6.66 8.62 14.97
C LEU A 176 6.50 9.67 16.08
N GLU A 177 6.35 9.24 17.34
CA GLU A 177 6.41 10.13 18.51
C GLU A 177 7.78 10.82 18.64
N ASP A 178 8.84 10.19 18.15
CA ASP A 178 10.18 10.78 18.00
C ASP A 178 10.32 11.70 16.77
N GLY A 179 9.21 12.03 16.11
CA GLY A 179 9.17 12.88 14.92
C GLY A 179 9.92 12.25 13.74
N ARG A 180 10.94 12.95 13.23
CA ARG A 180 11.75 12.51 12.09
C ARG A 180 12.88 11.54 12.47
N GLY A 181 12.93 11.04 13.71
CA GLY A 181 13.95 10.08 14.16
C GLY A 181 14.03 8.82 13.29
N PHE A 182 12.90 8.39 12.70
CA PHE A 182 12.87 7.28 11.75
C PHE A 182 13.77 7.47 10.53
N LEU A 183 14.01 8.72 10.09
CA LEU A 183 14.86 8.98 8.93
C LEU A 183 16.30 8.58 9.21
N GLY A 184 16.82 8.84 10.40
CA GLY A 184 18.15 8.38 10.80
C GLY A 184 18.26 6.86 10.90
N ARG A 185 17.15 6.16 11.16
CA ARG A 185 17.10 4.68 11.15
C ARG A 185 17.03 4.13 9.72
N TRP A 186 16.27 4.79 8.85
CA TRP A 186 15.98 4.29 7.51
C TRP A 186 17.03 4.70 6.46
N SER A 187 17.61 5.89 6.57
CA SER A 187 18.58 6.43 5.60
C SER A 187 19.91 5.69 5.58
N LYS A 188 20.20 4.89 6.62
CA LYS A 188 21.39 4.03 6.69
C LYS A 188 21.49 3.04 5.52
N ASP A 189 20.36 2.70 4.92
CA ASP A 189 20.25 1.77 3.79
C ASP A 189 19.93 2.49 2.47
N ALA A 190 20.39 3.72 2.27
CA ALA A 190 20.26 4.40 0.98
C ALA A 190 20.92 3.59 -0.16
N ALA A 191 20.26 3.54 -1.30
CA ALA A 191 20.79 2.91 -2.52
C ALA A 191 21.89 3.77 -3.15
N ASP A 192 22.82 3.12 -3.84
CA ASP A 192 23.91 3.80 -4.53
C ASP A 192 23.37 4.50 -5.79
N PRO A 193 23.83 5.71 -6.15
CA PRO A 193 23.44 6.37 -7.38
C PRO A 193 23.61 5.51 -8.66
N ALA A 194 24.56 4.58 -8.67
CA ALA A 194 24.78 3.65 -9.79
C ALA A 194 23.81 2.46 -9.82
N ASP A 195 23.09 2.19 -8.72
CA ASP A 195 22.01 1.18 -8.72
C ASP A 195 20.92 1.58 -9.70
N ARG A 196 20.14 0.60 -10.18
CA ARG A 196 19.13 0.83 -11.22
C ARG A 196 17.73 0.50 -10.74
N LEU A 197 16.80 1.40 -11.03
CA LEU A 197 15.37 1.15 -10.90
C LEU A 197 14.78 0.76 -12.24
N SER A 198 13.94 -0.27 -12.25
CA SER A 198 13.18 -0.65 -13.42
C SER A 198 11.71 -0.91 -13.10
N ALA A 199 10.86 -0.62 -14.08
CA ALA A 199 9.45 -0.98 -14.06
C ALA A 199 9.04 -1.53 -15.42
N ALA A 200 8.39 -2.68 -15.43
CA ALA A 200 7.83 -3.30 -16.63
C ALA A 200 6.30 -3.34 -16.51
N CYS A 201 5.63 -2.57 -17.35
CA CYS A 201 4.17 -2.38 -17.28
C CYS A 201 3.50 -3.03 -18.48
N ALA A 202 2.65 -4.05 -18.26
CA ALA A 202 1.91 -4.72 -19.33
C ALA A 202 0.40 -4.68 -19.05
N PRO A 203 -0.47 -4.72 -20.07
CA PRO A 203 -1.91 -4.89 -19.86
C PRO A 203 -2.18 -6.08 -18.94
N GLY A 204 -3.13 -5.93 -18.02
CA GLY A 204 -3.47 -7.00 -17.09
C GLY A 204 -4.05 -8.22 -17.84
N PRO A 205 -3.88 -9.44 -17.30
CA PRO A 205 -4.51 -10.61 -17.90
C PRO A 205 -6.03 -10.40 -17.97
N ARG A 206 -6.63 -10.72 -19.12
CA ARG A 206 -8.08 -10.80 -19.23
C ARG A 206 -8.55 -11.86 -18.22
N PRO A 207 -9.67 -11.62 -17.51
CA PRO A 207 -10.16 -12.58 -16.56
C PRO A 207 -10.46 -13.87 -17.33
N PRO A 208 -10.25 -15.05 -16.73
CA PRO A 208 -10.68 -16.28 -17.35
C PRO A 208 -12.16 -16.14 -17.69
N VAL A 209 -12.52 -16.37 -18.96
CA VAL A 209 -13.93 -16.50 -19.34
C VAL A 209 -14.46 -17.60 -18.45
N VAL A 210 -15.43 -17.29 -17.58
CA VAL A 210 -16.10 -18.29 -16.76
C VAL A 210 -16.82 -19.21 -17.74
N GLY A 211 -16.14 -20.28 -18.17
CA GLY A 211 -16.72 -21.30 -19.01
C GLY A 211 -17.94 -21.83 -18.29
N LYS A 212 -19.05 -21.97 -19.01
CA LYS A 212 -20.25 -22.64 -18.48
C LYS A 212 -19.79 -23.96 -17.86
N SER A 213 -19.94 -24.08 -16.55
CA SER A 213 -19.55 -25.25 -15.74
C SER A 213 -19.81 -26.54 -16.52
N ALA A 214 -18.74 -27.21 -16.97
CA ALA A 214 -18.84 -28.62 -17.31
C ALA A 214 -19.36 -29.38 -16.08
N ARG A 215 -20.19 -30.41 -16.30
CA ARG A 215 -20.88 -31.25 -15.29
C ARG A 215 -20.22 -31.22 -13.91
N ARG A 216 -20.96 -30.72 -12.92
CA ARG A 216 -20.53 -30.63 -11.51
C ARG A 216 -20.02 -32.01 -11.04
N PRO A 217 -18.74 -32.15 -10.67
CA PRO A 217 -18.29 -33.26 -9.84
C PRO A 217 -19.02 -33.21 -8.48
N GLY A 218 -19.02 -34.32 -7.74
CA GLY A 218 -19.48 -34.32 -6.35
C GLY A 218 -18.75 -33.28 -5.49
N LEU A 219 -19.35 -32.89 -4.37
CA LEU A 219 -18.83 -31.85 -3.47
C LEU A 219 -17.33 -32.08 -3.18
N SER A 220 -16.50 -31.12 -3.59
CA SER A 220 -15.07 -31.10 -3.28
C SER A 220 -14.82 -30.67 -1.83
N ASN A 221 -13.61 -30.87 -1.32
CA ASN A 221 -13.21 -30.36 0.00
C ASN A 221 -13.41 -28.84 0.12
N SER A 222 -13.29 -28.09 -0.98
CA SER A 222 -13.57 -26.66 -1.05
C SER A 222 -15.08 -26.35 -0.92
N ASP A 223 -15.95 -27.21 -1.45
CA ASP A 223 -17.40 -27.07 -1.32
C ASP A 223 -17.86 -27.39 0.10
N MET A 224 -17.25 -28.39 0.75
CA MET A 224 -17.48 -28.70 2.16
C MET A 224 -17.00 -27.57 3.09
N GLN A 225 -15.87 -26.92 2.78
CA GLN A 225 -15.46 -25.69 3.46
C GLN A 225 -16.47 -24.55 3.24
N GLY A 226 -17.01 -24.40 2.02
CA GLY A 226 -18.05 -23.42 1.72
C GLY A 226 -19.34 -23.61 2.54
N LEU A 227 -19.74 -24.87 2.75
CA LEU A 227 -20.90 -25.22 3.60
C LEU A 227 -20.65 -24.92 5.08
N ALA A 228 -19.43 -25.13 5.59
CA ALA A 228 -19.05 -24.77 6.95
C ALA A 228 -19.11 -23.25 7.22
N LEU A 229 -19.12 -22.42 6.16
CA LEU A 229 -19.23 -20.96 6.26
C LEU A 229 -20.65 -20.42 6.20
N LEU A 230 -21.66 -21.27 5.98
CA LEU A 230 -23.07 -20.86 5.92
C LEU A 230 -23.56 -20.10 7.16
N PRO A 231 -23.17 -20.45 8.41
CA PRO A 231 -23.55 -19.67 9.59
C PRO A 231 -22.97 -18.24 9.58
N PHE A 232 -21.82 -18.05 8.93
CA PHE A 232 -21.19 -16.73 8.77
C PHE A 232 -21.76 -15.97 7.57
N ALA A 233 -22.23 -16.69 6.54
CA ALA A 233 -22.81 -16.12 5.33
C ALA A 233 -23.99 -15.17 5.58
N VAL A 234 -24.75 -15.38 6.68
CA VAL A 234 -25.85 -14.49 7.07
C VAL A 234 -25.36 -13.11 7.53
N LYS A 235 -24.18 -13.01 8.15
CA LYS A 235 -23.60 -11.75 8.65
C LYS A 235 -22.75 -11.03 7.60
N LEU A 236 -22.26 -11.75 6.59
CA LEU A 236 -21.39 -11.19 5.53
C LEU A 236 -21.99 -9.97 4.81
N PRO A 237 -23.29 -9.92 4.45
CA PRO A 237 -23.86 -8.74 3.79
C PRO A 237 -23.79 -7.48 4.66
N ALA A 238 -24.13 -7.59 5.95
CA ALA A 238 -24.05 -6.47 6.88
C ALA A 238 -22.60 -6.02 7.09
N MET A 239 -21.68 -6.96 7.30
CA MET A 239 -20.26 -6.65 7.44
C MET A 239 -19.67 -5.99 6.19
N ASN A 240 -20.09 -6.40 4.99
CA ASN A 240 -19.64 -5.78 3.75
C ASN A 240 -20.19 -4.35 3.58
N ARG A 241 -21.46 -4.11 3.93
CA ARG A 241 -22.03 -2.75 3.97
C ARG A 241 -21.32 -1.85 4.98
N ASP A 242 -20.93 -2.39 6.14
CA ASP A 242 -20.17 -1.63 7.14
C ASP A 242 -18.78 -1.25 6.62
N ARG A 243 -18.09 -2.19 5.96
CA ARG A 243 -16.78 -1.94 5.34
C ARG A 243 -16.88 -0.92 4.21
N GLU A 244 -17.95 -0.97 3.41
CA GLU A 244 -18.20 -0.01 2.34
C GLU A 244 -18.42 1.40 2.91
N ARG A 245 -19.30 1.54 3.90
CA ARG A 245 -19.54 2.82 4.58
C ARG A 245 -18.26 3.37 5.21
N ALA A 246 -17.47 2.53 5.86
CA ALA A 246 -16.17 2.91 6.41
C ALA A 246 -15.21 3.37 5.31
N ARG A 247 -15.12 2.64 4.19
CA ARG A 247 -14.27 3.01 3.07
C ARG A 247 -14.66 4.36 2.46
N GLU A 248 -15.94 4.59 2.21
CA GLU A 248 -16.44 5.84 1.61
C GLU A 248 -16.21 7.03 2.54
N ARG A 249 -16.65 6.92 3.80
CA ARG A 249 -16.48 7.99 4.80
C ARG A 249 -15.01 8.23 5.11
N GLY A 250 -14.25 7.16 5.33
CA GLY A 250 -12.82 7.23 5.62
C GLY A 250 -12.01 7.84 4.47
N ALA A 251 -12.32 7.49 3.23
CA ALA A 251 -11.69 8.11 2.05
C ALA A 251 -12.05 9.60 1.94
N ALA A 252 -13.29 9.98 2.22
CA ALA A 252 -13.72 11.38 2.21
C ALA A 252 -13.02 12.20 3.31
N ILE A 253 -12.93 11.67 4.53
CA ILE A 253 -12.20 12.31 5.63
C ILE A 253 -10.72 12.45 5.27
N LEU A 254 -10.10 11.38 4.77
CA LEU A 254 -8.69 11.40 4.37
C LEU A 254 -8.42 12.46 3.28
N ALA A 255 -9.30 12.57 2.27
CA ALA A 255 -9.17 13.55 1.21
C ALA A 255 -9.23 14.99 1.71
N GLY A 256 -9.97 15.24 2.81
CA GLY A 256 -10.06 16.56 3.45
C GLY A 256 -8.90 16.89 4.40
N LEU A 257 -7.98 15.96 4.64
CA LEU A 257 -6.80 16.16 5.48
C LEU A 257 -5.55 16.39 4.61
N SER A 258 -4.74 17.35 5.05
CA SER A 258 -3.43 17.66 4.48
C SER A 258 -2.39 17.81 5.59
N VAL A 259 -1.15 17.44 5.31
CA VAL A 259 -0.03 17.74 6.20
C VAL A 259 0.15 19.26 6.35
N GLY A 260 0.43 19.72 7.57
CA GLY A 260 0.51 21.14 7.95
C GLY A 260 -0.84 21.79 8.27
N GLN A 261 -1.96 21.10 8.03
CA GLN A 261 -3.29 21.61 8.33
C GLN A 261 -3.59 21.46 9.83
N ARG A 262 -4.13 22.51 10.45
CA ARG A 262 -4.71 22.41 11.80
C ARG A 262 -6.08 21.73 11.73
N LEU A 263 -6.31 20.77 12.60
CA LEU A 263 -7.62 20.15 12.75
C LEU A 263 -8.65 21.20 13.21
N PRO A 264 -9.91 21.11 12.75
CA PRO A 264 -10.93 22.10 13.05
C PRO A 264 -11.35 22.13 14.52
N ARG A 265 -11.03 21.06 15.26
CA ARG A 265 -11.29 20.89 16.70
C ARG A 265 -10.10 20.15 17.31
N ASP A 266 -10.08 20.12 18.64
CA ASP A 266 -9.21 19.23 19.40
C ASP A 266 -9.28 17.79 18.83
N PRO A 267 -8.14 17.09 18.66
CA PRO A 267 -8.12 15.79 17.98
C PRO A 267 -9.00 14.73 18.64
N LYS A 268 -9.14 14.76 19.97
CA LYS A 268 -10.00 13.83 20.71
C LYS A 268 -11.47 14.13 20.46
N ALA A 269 -11.86 15.41 20.45
CA ALA A 269 -13.21 15.83 20.09
C ALA A 269 -13.54 15.50 18.62
N PHE A 270 -12.61 15.78 17.70
CA PHE A 270 -12.73 15.47 16.28
C PHE A 270 -12.99 13.98 16.03
N ALA A 271 -12.24 13.11 16.72
CA ALA A 271 -12.42 11.66 16.61
C ALA A 271 -13.74 11.16 17.21
N ARG A 272 -14.22 11.78 18.30
CA ARG A 272 -15.46 11.36 18.97
C ARG A 272 -16.71 11.64 18.12
N ASP A 273 -16.69 12.72 17.36
CA ASP A 273 -17.86 13.20 16.62
C ASP A 273 -18.05 12.48 15.27
N GLN A 274 -17.14 11.58 14.86
CA GLN A 274 -17.20 10.88 13.58
C GLN A 274 -17.00 9.38 13.69
N ASP A 275 -17.93 8.62 13.12
CA ASP A 275 -17.82 7.16 12.99
C ASP A 275 -16.56 6.77 12.20
N GLY A 276 -15.82 5.77 12.69
CA GLY A 276 -14.62 5.24 12.04
C GLY A 276 -13.34 6.03 12.34
N LEU A 277 -13.40 7.03 13.24
CA LEU A 277 -12.23 7.69 13.78
C LEU A 277 -11.89 7.21 15.19
N ARG A 278 -10.60 7.14 15.51
CA ARG A 278 -10.12 6.91 16.88
C ARG A 278 -8.88 7.72 17.17
N TRP A 279 -8.88 8.41 18.30
CA TRP A 279 -7.73 9.13 18.82
C TRP A 279 -6.92 8.25 19.79
N HIS A 280 -5.60 8.22 19.60
CA HIS A 280 -4.63 7.64 20.53
C HIS A 280 -3.75 8.77 21.06
N ALA A 281 -3.89 9.06 22.34
CA ALA A 281 -3.04 10.04 23.01
C ALA A 281 -1.65 9.43 23.27
N SER A 282 -0.61 10.24 23.07
CA SER A 282 0.74 9.94 23.51
C SER A 282 0.93 10.26 25.01
N ASN A 283 2.00 9.75 25.59
CA ASN A 283 2.51 10.23 26.88
C ASN A 283 3.19 11.60 26.74
N ARG A 284 3.67 11.94 25.54
CA ARG A 284 4.17 13.29 25.25
C ARG A 284 2.97 14.23 25.12
N PRO A 285 2.95 15.36 25.86
CA PRO A 285 1.92 16.36 25.66
C PRO A 285 1.92 16.80 24.20
N ASP A 286 0.74 17.12 23.69
CA ASP A 286 0.51 17.65 22.34
C ASP A 286 0.68 16.67 21.18
N TYR A 287 1.17 15.44 21.38
CA TYR A 287 1.24 14.43 20.32
C TYR A 287 0.16 13.35 20.43
N GLY A 288 -0.31 12.88 19.29
CA GLY A 288 -1.04 11.64 19.21
C GLY A 288 -1.30 11.19 17.79
N VAL A 289 -1.95 10.04 17.67
CA VAL A 289 -2.25 9.41 16.38
C VAL A 289 -3.76 9.26 16.23
N LEU A 290 -4.29 9.88 15.19
CA LEU A 290 -5.65 9.67 14.74
C LEU A 290 -5.67 8.51 13.75
N THR A 291 -6.55 7.53 13.96
CA THR A 291 -6.78 6.48 12.97
C THR A 291 -8.08 6.69 12.23
N ILE A 292 -8.07 6.47 10.93
CA ILE A 292 -9.23 6.55 10.05
C ILE A 292 -9.50 5.15 9.50
N ASP A 293 -10.66 4.59 9.79
CA ASP A 293 -11.13 3.32 9.24
C ASP A 293 -11.36 3.44 7.73
N LEU A 294 -10.71 2.59 6.95
CA LEU A 294 -10.89 2.51 5.50
C LEU A 294 -11.68 1.26 5.07
N GLY A 295 -12.33 0.57 6.01
CA GLY A 295 -13.02 -0.69 5.77
C GLY A 295 -12.06 -1.87 5.78
N GLY A 296 -12.43 -3.01 5.19
CA GLY A 296 -11.61 -4.23 5.21
C GLY A 296 -11.57 -4.98 3.88
N TRP A 297 -10.56 -5.83 3.73
CA TRP A 297 -10.28 -6.61 2.51
C TRP A 297 -11.22 -7.83 2.30
N LYS A 298 -11.86 -7.99 1.12
CA LYS A 298 -12.83 -9.08 0.83
C LYS A 298 -12.25 -10.50 0.77
N SER A 299 -10.99 -10.75 0.38
CA SER A 299 -10.44 -12.12 0.49
C SER A 299 -10.23 -12.58 1.95
N ARG A 300 -10.60 -11.74 2.93
CA ARG A 300 -10.70 -12.07 4.34
C ARG A 300 -12.15 -12.05 4.80
N ASN A 301 -13.02 -12.74 4.06
CA ASN A 301 -14.43 -12.94 4.42
C ASN A 301 -14.61 -13.52 5.84
N LEU A 302 -13.58 -14.14 6.41
CA LEU A 302 -13.57 -14.73 7.75
C LEU A 302 -12.75 -13.94 8.78
N SER A 303 -12.19 -12.78 8.41
CA SER A 303 -11.43 -11.94 9.36
C SER A 303 -12.06 -10.56 9.48
N ASP A 304 -12.18 -10.07 10.71
CA ASP A 304 -12.65 -8.72 11.01
C ASP A 304 -11.52 -7.66 10.96
N LYS A 305 -10.45 -7.95 10.22
CA LYS A 305 -9.36 -6.98 10.00
C LYS A 305 -9.84 -5.86 9.09
N ARG A 306 -9.61 -4.62 9.53
CA ARG A 306 -9.85 -3.39 8.77
C ARG A 306 -8.51 -2.74 8.42
N ASP A 307 -8.44 -2.16 7.23
CA ASP A 307 -7.36 -1.25 6.85
C ASP A 307 -7.63 0.09 7.53
N ALA A 308 -6.57 0.73 8.02
CA ALA A 308 -6.68 2.03 8.65
C ALA A 308 -5.51 2.92 8.21
N VAL A 309 -5.83 4.19 7.99
CA VAL A 309 -4.83 5.25 7.85
C VAL A 309 -4.45 5.72 9.23
N LEU A 310 -3.16 6.02 9.39
CA LEU A 310 -2.65 6.69 10.56
C LEU A 310 -2.33 8.14 10.21
N VAL A 311 -2.74 9.07 11.07
CA VAL A 311 -2.46 10.50 10.96
C VAL A 311 -1.81 10.95 12.25
N GLY A 312 -0.58 11.42 12.16
CA GLY A 312 0.11 12.05 13.28
C GLY A 312 -0.37 13.47 13.46
N VAL A 313 -0.67 13.82 14.70
CA VAL A 313 -1.11 15.16 15.06
C VAL A 313 -0.25 15.66 16.21
N GLU A 314 0.29 16.87 16.04
CA GLU A 314 1.09 17.57 17.05
C GLU A 314 0.54 18.98 17.24
N ASP A 315 0.20 19.35 18.48
CA ASP A 315 -0.49 20.61 18.82
C ASP A 315 -1.71 20.87 17.90
N GLY A 316 -2.51 19.82 17.64
CA GLY A 316 -3.67 19.91 16.75
C GLY A 316 -3.34 20.10 15.26
N VAL A 317 -2.07 20.12 14.85
CA VAL A 317 -1.62 20.21 13.46
C VAL A 317 -1.26 18.83 12.93
N VAL A 318 -1.73 18.49 11.73
CA VAL A 318 -1.37 17.23 11.07
C VAL A 318 0.11 17.27 10.67
N THR A 319 0.94 16.44 11.29
CA THR A 319 2.39 16.40 11.02
C THR A 319 2.78 15.30 10.05
N TRP A 320 1.97 14.24 9.91
CA TRP A 320 2.19 13.21 8.91
C TRP A 320 0.92 12.42 8.60
N ILE A 321 0.85 11.82 7.40
CA ILE A 321 -0.25 10.97 6.94
C ILE A 321 0.32 9.70 6.30
N SER A 322 -0.06 8.53 6.82
CA SER A 322 0.41 7.22 6.32
C SER A 322 -0.69 6.48 5.56
N PRO A 323 -0.58 6.31 4.23
CA PRO A 323 -1.58 5.59 3.43
C PRO A 323 -1.54 4.07 3.72
N PRO A 324 -2.66 3.35 3.50
CA PRO A 324 -2.70 1.91 3.69
C PRO A 324 -1.80 1.20 2.65
N GLY A 325 -0.97 0.25 3.10
CA GLY A 325 -0.23 -0.64 2.21
C GLY A 325 0.90 0.04 1.41
N GLY A 326 1.56 1.04 2.00
CA GLY A 326 2.66 1.78 1.39
C GLY A 326 3.87 2.00 2.27
N ALA A 327 4.65 3.02 1.93
CA ALA A 327 5.63 3.60 2.85
C ALA A 327 4.89 4.16 4.08
N GLY A 328 5.55 4.19 5.24
CA GLY A 328 5.01 4.76 6.47
C GLY A 328 4.59 3.73 7.54
N PRO A 329 4.22 4.21 8.74
CA PRO A 329 3.72 3.36 9.81
C PRO A 329 2.38 2.73 9.43
N HIS A 330 2.23 1.42 9.65
CA HIS A 330 0.95 0.73 9.48
C HIS A 330 0.19 0.62 10.81
N ALA A 331 -1.13 0.48 10.75
CA ALA A 331 -1.99 0.44 11.94
C ALA A 331 -1.62 -0.64 12.96
N GLY A 332 -1.06 -1.77 12.52
CA GLY A 332 -0.52 -2.80 13.42
C GLY A 332 0.57 -2.30 14.39
N LEU A 333 1.31 -1.23 14.06
CA LEU A 333 2.33 -0.62 14.94
C LEU A 333 1.72 0.14 16.13
N LEU A 334 0.40 0.36 16.16
CA LEU A 334 -0.28 0.80 17.38
C LEU A 334 -0.37 -0.33 18.41
N CYS A 335 -0.21 -1.58 18.00
CA CYS A 335 -0.42 -2.76 18.83
C CYS A 335 0.88 -3.49 19.18
N VAL A 336 2.01 -3.09 18.59
CA VAL A 336 3.31 -3.65 18.89
C VAL A 336 4.33 -2.55 19.11
N ASP A 337 5.33 -2.83 19.95
CA ASP A 337 6.48 -1.96 20.17
C ASP A 337 7.68 -2.36 19.29
N GLY A 338 8.81 -1.69 19.51
CA GLY A 338 10.09 -1.94 18.84
C GLY A 338 10.69 -3.31 19.08
N GLU A 339 10.24 -4.04 20.11
CA GLU A 339 10.63 -5.44 20.38
C GLU A 339 9.71 -6.44 19.65
N GLY A 340 8.66 -5.94 18.99
CA GLY A 340 7.65 -6.76 18.32
C GLY A 340 6.75 -7.49 19.30
N LEU A 341 6.74 -7.08 20.57
CA LEU A 341 5.83 -7.60 21.58
C LEU A 341 4.48 -6.92 21.45
N ALA A 342 3.41 -7.59 21.90
CA ALA A 342 2.13 -6.91 22.06
C ALA A 342 2.37 -5.78 23.06
N GLY A 343 2.34 -4.53 22.58
CA GLY A 343 2.53 -3.37 23.43
C GLY A 343 1.43 -3.29 24.48
N ALA A 344 1.48 -2.27 25.34
CA ALA A 344 0.35 -1.96 26.23
C ALA A 344 -0.95 -1.94 25.40
N PRO A 345 -1.96 -2.77 25.73
CA PRO A 345 -3.11 -2.99 24.85
C PRO A 345 -3.88 -1.68 24.68
N ARG A 346 -3.74 -1.07 23.50
CA ARG A 346 -4.47 0.15 23.13
C ARG A 346 -5.88 -0.18 22.66
N PRO A 347 -6.86 0.71 22.85
CA PRO A 347 -8.19 0.51 22.31
C PRO A 347 -8.14 0.21 20.80
N GLY A 348 -8.81 -0.86 20.37
CA GLY A 348 -8.77 -1.33 18.98
C GLY A 348 -7.69 -2.36 18.67
N CYS A 349 -6.71 -2.55 19.55
CA CYS A 349 -5.72 -3.63 19.42
C CYS A 349 -6.28 -4.95 19.94
N TRP A 350 -6.07 -6.03 19.16
CA TRP A 350 -6.45 -7.38 19.58
C TRP A 350 -5.48 -8.44 19.06
N GLY A 351 -5.16 -9.38 19.93
CA GLY A 351 -4.07 -10.33 19.68
C GLY A 351 -2.73 -9.62 19.41
N TRP A 352 -1.78 -10.36 18.85
CA TRP A 352 -0.43 -9.87 18.55
C TRP A 352 -0.43 -9.09 17.23
N GLY A 353 -0.56 -7.76 17.28
CA GLY A 353 -0.36 -6.87 16.13
C GLY A 353 -1.57 -6.63 15.22
N ASN A 354 -2.78 -7.05 15.59
CA ASN A 354 -3.98 -6.70 14.81
C ASN A 354 -4.63 -5.46 15.39
N TYR A 355 -4.99 -4.55 14.49
CA TYR A 355 -5.68 -3.31 14.84
C TYR A 355 -7.06 -3.26 14.16
N ARG A 356 -8.02 -2.70 14.89
CA ARG A 356 -9.34 -2.32 14.40
C ARG A 356 -9.70 -0.96 15.04
N PRO A 357 -9.88 0.11 14.25
CA PRO A 357 -10.34 1.41 14.76
C PRO A 357 -11.64 1.34 15.55
#